data_AF-A0ABD2N262-F1
#
_entry.id   AF-A0ABD2N262-F1
#
_cell.length_a   1.000
_cell.length_b   1.000
_cell.length_c   1.000
_cell.angle_alpha   90.00
_cell.angle_beta   90.00
_cell.angle_gamma   90.00
#
_symmetry.space_group_name_H-M   'P 1'
#
loop_
_entity.id
_entity.type
_entity.pdbx_description
1 polymer ?
#
loop_
_entity_poly.entity_id
_entity_poly.type
_entity_poly.pdbx_seq_one_letter_code
_entity_poly.pdbx_strand_id
1 'polypeptide(L)'
;MAEEPPYTEDDESDDDPVVAEFPVFHSRRLQENLYLFQYPLRAATDKNECNIKKAFFKPQNQEMKLELGIDIECSNFDSGRAEIIAHEVDGPPEKRKPGAEVFFENEIVDKVLLSSTRAVREPEKYAVAAFNGKELHLTTLKGIFQFRPVFPHLEKALKKRKQMEENGNTSSDEEAGPSNAKQVTVKFKQNDERWKNHQSTSFKSLQAKSASEKWLECGWNESDSTISKVQKLKLLAENLEDTNQANCLTDKEYVRLLVPEDQEQSSVEPALPSHVMSLHALRALPLLEQCRLLLKDAQIIQFQQIMMLLAGCAGLTADVLLKTLPKCAVLVRGNWVVKSEVLYPPNTLSATSGVPSDHMCRARDYVLYLFTKHQYVERKKVSSVMKIPAEEVKEIFTGISKLRHNKGWELTLGTDNDFIVKHSDIVQRQTLLWEQRYIQLSDFLKDKKQRRKSKSESKSVSEDTVVKKSAHYNSSDNESGTEKNKSPVVPRKRIKKMSESTDNL
;
A
#
# COMPACT_ATOMS: atom_id res chain seq x y z
N MET A 1 21.78 -39.23 -13.92
CA MET A 1 21.86 -37.76 -13.89
C MET A 1 22.41 -37.33 -15.23
N ALA A 2 21.56 -36.74 -16.07
CA ALA A 2 22.01 -36.00 -17.24
C ALA A 2 22.16 -34.54 -16.78
N GLU A 3 23.24 -33.88 -17.19
CA GLU A 3 23.44 -32.45 -16.93
C GLU A 3 22.59 -31.66 -17.93
N GLU A 4 21.81 -30.70 -17.43
CA GLU A 4 21.11 -29.72 -18.29
C GLU A 4 22.13 -28.70 -18.82
N PRO A 5 22.05 -28.29 -20.10
CA PRO A 5 22.93 -27.27 -20.65
C PRO A 5 22.61 -25.89 -20.04
N PRO A 6 23.59 -24.96 -19.98
CA PRO A 6 23.34 -23.61 -19.51
C PRO A 6 22.42 -22.87 -20.48
N TYR A 7 21.40 -22.18 -19.94
CA TYR A 7 20.56 -21.26 -20.69
C TYR A 7 21.43 -20.12 -21.23
N THR A 8 21.45 -19.96 -22.55
CA THR A 8 21.84 -18.70 -23.19
C THR A 8 20.64 -17.76 -23.14
N GLU A 9 20.86 -16.52 -22.67
CA GLU A 9 19.93 -15.41 -22.90
C GLU A 9 20.11 -14.97 -24.35
N ASP A 10 19.47 -15.70 -25.27
CA ASP A 10 19.34 -15.31 -26.67
C ASP A 10 18.22 -14.26 -26.81
N ASP A 11 18.45 -13.24 -27.64
CA ASP A 11 17.62 -12.03 -27.73
C ASP A 11 16.16 -12.31 -28.18
N GLU A 12 15.20 -12.38 -27.25
CA GLU A 12 13.75 -12.45 -27.53
C GLU A 12 13.21 -11.12 -28.10
N SER A 13 13.53 -10.78 -29.36
CA SER A 13 13.04 -9.52 -29.97
C SER A 13 12.67 -9.54 -31.46
N ASP A 14 12.51 -10.69 -32.12
CA ASP A 14 12.13 -10.76 -33.55
C ASP A 14 11.14 -11.88 -33.97
N ASP A 15 10.63 -12.73 -33.06
CA ASP A 15 10.09 -14.07 -33.42
C ASP A 15 8.55 -14.29 -33.32
N ASP A 16 7.73 -13.23 -33.35
CA ASP A 16 6.26 -13.34 -33.55
C ASP A 16 5.76 -12.37 -34.65
N PRO A 17 5.69 -12.80 -35.92
CA PRO A 17 5.27 -11.95 -37.03
C PRO A 17 3.75 -11.74 -37.04
N VAL A 18 3.32 -10.47 -37.12
CA VAL A 18 1.89 -10.10 -37.21
C VAL A 18 1.23 -10.74 -38.44
N VAL A 19 0.41 -11.76 -38.21
CA VAL A 19 -0.28 -12.52 -39.28
C VAL A 19 -1.51 -11.78 -39.82
N ALA A 20 -2.21 -11.01 -38.97
CA ALA A 20 -3.39 -10.24 -39.35
C ALA A 20 -3.64 -9.08 -38.37
N GLU A 21 -4.02 -7.92 -38.92
CA GLU A 21 -4.47 -6.76 -38.15
C GLU A 21 -5.99 -6.61 -38.28
N PHE A 22 -6.69 -6.43 -37.16
CA PHE A 22 -8.13 -6.23 -37.13
C PHE A 22 -8.48 -4.90 -36.45
N PRO A 23 -9.14 -3.95 -37.12
CA PRO A 23 -9.61 -2.73 -36.47
C PRO A 23 -10.68 -3.06 -35.42
N VAL A 24 -10.59 -2.36 -34.28
CA VAL A 24 -11.50 -2.52 -33.15
C VAL A 24 -12.33 -1.26 -32.98
N PHE A 25 -13.64 -1.39 -33.17
CA PHE A 25 -14.61 -0.30 -33.04
C PHE A 25 -15.45 -0.46 -31.76
N HIS A 26 -15.98 0.65 -31.23
CA HIS A 26 -16.81 0.65 -30.03
C HIS A 26 -18.23 1.18 -30.32
N SER A 27 -19.22 0.29 -30.38
CA SER A 27 -20.63 0.66 -30.57
C SER A 27 -21.30 1.04 -29.25
N ARG A 28 -21.93 2.21 -29.21
CA ARG A 28 -22.72 2.71 -28.07
C ARG A 28 -24.23 2.47 -28.22
N ARG A 29 -24.69 1.98 -29.38
CA ARG A 29 -26.12 1.95 -29.77
C ARG A 29 -27.00 1.06 -28.87
N LEU A 30 -26.40 0.04 -28.25
CA LEU A 30 -27.07 -0.89 -27.34
C LEU A 30 -26.49 -0.87 -25.92
N GLN A 31 -25.55 0.03 -25.59
CA GLN A 31 -24.84 0.07 -24.31
C GLN A 31 -25.77 0.06 -23.07
N GLU A 32 -26.91 0.76 -23.16
CA GLU A 32 -27.90 0.84 -22.06
C GLU A 32 -28.93 -0.31 -22.06
N ASN A 33 -28.96 -1.13 -23.10
CA ASN A 33 -30.03 -2.11 -23.36
C ASN A 33 -29.53 -3.54 -23.63
N LEU A 34 -28.21 -3.77 -23.67
CA LEU A 34 -27.62 -5.08 -23.95
C LEU A 34 -27.38 -5.86 -22.66
N TYR A 35 -28.03 -7.02 -22.54
CA TYR A 35 -27.89 -7.93 -21.40
C TYR A 35 -27.44 -9.31 -21.88
N LEU A 36 -26.55 -9.95 -21.11
CA LEU A 36 -26.12 -11.33 -21.38
C LEU A 36 -26.91 -12.30 -20.51
N PHE A 37 -27.62 -13.25 -21.13
CA PHE A 37 -28.33 -14.31 -20.42
C PHE A 37 -27.49 -15.58 -20.38
N GLN A 38 -27.35 -16.17 -19.21
CA GLN A 38 -26.61 -17.39 -18.95
C GLN A 38 -27.54 -18.41 -18.29
N TYR A 39 -27.39 -19.69 -18.66
CA TYR A 39 -28.20 -20.80 -18.13
C TYR A 39 -27.26 -21.86 -17.51
N PRO A 40 -26.74 -21.67 -16.29
CA PRO A 40 -25.67 -22.51 -15.73
C PRO A 40 -26.01 -23.99 -15.54
N LEU A 41 -27.30 -24.35 -15.59
CA LEU A 41 -27.80 -25.72 -15.46
C LEU A 41 -28.05 -26.41 -16.82
N ARG A 42 -27.72 -25.74 -17.93
CA ARG A 42 -27.94 -26.23 -19.29
C ARG A 42 -26.61 -26.39 -20.02
N ALA A 43 -26.42 -27.53 -20.69
CA ALA A 43 -25.23 -27.78 -21.50
C ALA A 43 -25.27 -26.98 -22.81
N ALA A 44 -24.11 -26.50 -23.29
CA ALA A 44 -24.02 -25.78 -24.56
C ALA A 44 -24.34 -26.64 -25.79
N THR A 45 -24.29 -27.98 -25.65
CA THR A 45 -24.65 -28.95 -26.70
C THR A 45 -26.14 -29.29 -26.75
N ASP A 46 -26.94 -28.80 -25.79
CA ASP A 46 -28.38 -29.04 -25.75
C ASP A 46 -29.08 -28.26 -26.86
N LYS A 47 -29.72 -28.98 -27.79
CA LYS A 47 -30.38 -28.42 -28.98
C LYS A 47 -31.83 -27.98 -28.74
N ASN A 48 -32.40 -28.23 -27.56
CA ASN A 48 -33.82 -27.96 -27.30
C ASN A 48 -34.07 -26.46 -27.20
N GLU A 49 -34.71 -25.84 -28.19
CA GLU A 49 -34.95 -24.39 -28.16
C GLU A 49 -35.75 -23.98 -26.91
N CYS A 50 -35.36 -22.89 -26.25
CA CYS A 50 -36.10 -22.35 -25.11
C CYS A 50 -37.40 -21.72 -25.62
N ASN A 51 -38.49 -22.49 -25.66
CA ASN A 51 -39.84 -22.01 -25.99
C ASN A 51 -40.32 -20.99 -24.93
N ILE A 52 -39.97 -19.72 -25.08
CA ILE A 52 -40.29 -18.66 -24.11
C ILE A 52 -41.65 -18.06 -24.47
N LYS A 53 -42.68 -18.45 -23.70
CA LYS A 53 -44.05 -17.96 -23.85
C LYS A 53 -44.20 -16.51 -23.39
N LYS A 54 -43.58 -16.15 -22.25
CA LYS A 54 -43.64 -14.79 -21.65
C LYS A 54 -42.32 -14.40 -21.02
N ALA A 55 -41.99 -13.10 -21.10
CA ALA A 55 -40.85 -12.52 -20.40
C ALA A 55 -41.32 -11.38 -19.50
N PHE A 56 -40.73 -11.24 -18.31
CA PHE A 56 -41.03 -10.18 -17.36
C PHE A 56 -39.75 -9.53 -16.88
N PHE A 57 -39.70 -8.19 -16.87
CA PHE A 57 -38.51 -7.43 -16.49
C PHE A 57 -38.81 -6.37 -15.43
N LYS A 58 -37.80 -6.06 -14.63
CA LYS A 58 -37.77 -5.01 -13.61
C LYS A 58 -36.55 -4.12 -13.88
N PRO A 59 -36.71 -2.95 -14.51
CA PRO A 59 -35.59 -2.10 -14.91
C PRO A 59 -34.79 -1.53 -13.73
N GLN A 60 -35.40 -1.27 -12.57
CA GLN A 60 -34.71 -0.65 -11.44
C GLN A 60 -33.89 -1.66 -10.64
N ASN A 61 -34.48 -2.80 -10.29
CA ASN A 61 -33.77 -3.88 -9.58
C ASN A 61 -32.91 -4.76 -10.51
N GLN A 62 -33.07 -4.63 -11.84
CA GLN A 62 -32.46 -5.49 -12.85
C GLN A 62 -32.72 -6.97 -12.58
N GLU A 63 -34.00 -7.32 -12.41
CA GLU A 63 -34.48 -8.70 -12.30
C GLU A 63 -35.29 -9.06 -13.55
N MET A 64 -35.16 -10.30 -14.00
CA MET A 64 -35.92 -10.86 -15.11
C MET A 64 -36.49 -12.23 -14.75
N LYS A 65 -37.68 -12.53 -15.27
CA LYS A 65 -38.30 -13.86 -15.25
C LYS A 65 -38.69 -14.26 -16.65
N LEU A 66 -38.57 -15.55 -16.94
CA LEU A 66 -39.00 -16.15 -18.20
C LEU A 66 -39.98 -17.28 -17.88
N GLU A 67 -41.09 -17.32 -18.60
CA GLU A 67 -42.03 -18.44 -18.61
C GLU A 67 -41.77 -19.27 -19.87
N LEU A 68 -41.28 -20.49 -19.68
CA LEU A 68 -40.98 -21.43 -20.75
C LEU A 68 -42.14 -22.42 -20.87
N GLY A 69 -42.59 -22.69 -22.09
CA GLY A 69 -43.49 -23.80 -22.37
C GLY A 69 -42.78 -25.15 -22.22
N ILE A 70 -43.48 -26.12 -21.65
CA ILE A 70 -43.10 -27.53 -21.71
C ILE A 70 -43.75 -28.13 -22.96
N ASP A 71 -43.02 -28.97 -23.68
CA ASP A 71 -43.60 -29.83 -24.72
C ASP A 71 -44.38 -30.97 -24.05
N ILE A 72 -45.71 -30.89 -24.13
CA ILE A 72 -46.65 -31.85 -23.54
C ILE A 72 -46.91 -33.05 -24.45
N GLU A 73 -46.48 -33.01 -25.72
CA GLU A 73 -46.65 -34.09 -26.69
C GLU A 73 -45.44 -35.05 -26.70
N CYS A 74 -44.33 -34.66 -26.06
CA CYS A 74 -43.12 -35.49 -26.01
C CYS A 74 -43.28 -36.76 -25.16
N SER A 75 -42.60 -37.83 -25.56
CA SER A 75 -42.58 -39.13 -24.86
C SER A 75 -42.00 -39.09 -23.44
N ASN A 76 -41.44 -37.95 -23.02
CA ASN A 76 -40.84 -37.74 -21.71
C ASN A 76 -41.76 -36.99 -20.75
N PHE A 77 -42.96 -36.60 -21.18
CA PHE A 77 -43.96 -35.92 -20.37
C PHE A 77 -44.97 -36.91 -19.79
N ASP A 78 -45.16 -36.86 -18.46
CA ASP A 78 -46.20 -37.63 -17.75
C ASP A 78 -47.39 -36.71 -17.46
N SER A 79 -48.43 -36.81 -18.29
CA SER A 79 -49.65 -36.00 -18.17
C SER A 79 -50.39 -36.27 -16.86
N GLY A 80 -50.52 -37.52 -16.44
CA GLY A 80 -51.20 -37.89 -15.20
C GLY A 80 -50.50 -37.31 -13.96
N ARG A 81 -49.16 -37.28 -13.96
CA ARG A 81 -48.41 -36.61 -12.89
C ARG A 81 -48.53 -35.09 -12.95
N ALA A 82 -48.59 -34.51 -14.16
CA ALA A 82 -48.78 -33.07 -14.36
C ALA A 82 -50.17 -32.60 -13.89
N GLU A 83 -51.24 -33.34 -14.19
CA GLU A 83 -52.61 -33.11 -13.69
C GLU A 83 -52.66 -33.10 -12.16
N ILE A 84 -52.07 -34.12 -11.51
CA ILE A 84 -52.03 -34.21 -10.04
C ILE A 84 -51.37 -32.97 -9.42
N ILE A 85 -50.23 -32.52 -9.97
CA ILE A 85 -49.52 -31.34 -9.45
C ILE A 85 -50.36 -30.07 -9.66
N ALA A 86 -50.97 -29.89 -10.82
CA ALA A 86 -51.85 -28.75 -11.07
C ALA A 86 -53.08 -28.74 -10.13
N HIS A 87 -53.68 -29.89 -9.88
CA HIS A 87 -54.80 -30.06 -8.95
C HIS A 87 -54.41 -29.83 -7.48
N GLU A 88 -53.21 -30.22 -7.04
CA GLU A 88 -52.71 -29.83 -5.71
C GLU A 88 -52.59 -28.30 -5.58
N VAL A 89 -52.06 -27.65 -6.62
CA VAL A 89 -51.76 -26.21 -6.64
C VAL A 89 -53.04 -25.36 -6.71
N ASP A 90 -53.86 -25.55 -7.75
CA ASP A 90 -55.04 -24.71 -8.03
C ASP A 90 -56.33 -25.31 -7.50
N GLY A 91 -56.38 -26.62 -7.27
CA GLY A 91 -57.56 -27.34 -6.79
C GLY A 91 -58.32 -27.98 -7.95
N PRO A 92 -59.15 -29.00 -7.69
CA PRO A 92 -59.98 -29.60 -8.73
C PRO A 92 -60.96 -28.55 -9.28
N PRO A 93 -61.22 -28.52 -10.60
CA PRO A 93 -62.03 -27.49 -11.26
C PRO A 93 -63.41 -27.30 -10.61
N GLU A 94 -64.06 -28.41 -10.24
CA GLU A 94 -65.37 -28.46 -9.57
C GLU A 94 -65.47 -27.63 -8.28
N LYS A 95 -64.33 -27.39 -7.60
CA LYS A 95 -64.27 -26.65 -6.32
C LYS A 95 -63.71 -25.23 -6.47
N ARG A 96 -63.40 -24.79 -7.70
CA ARG A 96 -62.90 -23.44 -7.95
C ARG A 96 -64.06 -22.43 -7.97
N LYS A 97 -63.81 -21.22 -7.45
CA LYS A 97 -64.78 -20.12 -7.57
C LYS A 97 -64.75 -19.58 -9.02
N PRO A 98 -65.89 -19.17 -9.60
CA PRO A 98 -65.90 -18.53 -10.91
C PRO A 98 -64.98 -17.30 -10.94
N GLY A 99 -64.08 -17.22 -11.93
CA GLY A 99 -63.13 -16.11 -12.06
C GLY A 99 -61.93 -16.14 -11.09
N ALA A 100 -61.67 -17.24 -10.40
CA ALA A 100 -60.46 -17.38 -9.59
C ALA A 100 -59.19 -17.50 -10.46
N GLU A 101 -58.14 -16.74 -10.14
CA GLU A 101 -56.83 -16.87 -10.80
C GLU A 101 -56.20 -18.25 -10.51
N VAL A 102 -56.01 -19.04 -11.57
CA VAL A 102 -55.28 -20.31 -11.55
C VAL A 102 -53.83 -20.09 -12.00
N PHE A 103 -52.92 -20.94 -11.52
CA PHE A 103 -51.51 -20.93 -11.92
C PHE A 103 -51.30 -21.72 -13.23
N PHE A 104 -52.01 -22.83 -13.39
CA PHE A 104 -52.02 -23.68 -14.58
C PHE A 104 -53.39 -23.61 -15.26
N GLU A 105 -53.48 -22.81 -16.33
CA GLU A 105 -54.72 -22.57 -17.09
C GLU A 105 -55.23 -23.85 -17.80
N ASN A 106 -54.30 -24.70 -18.26
CA ASN A 106 -54.57 -25.94 -18.98
C ASN A 106 -54.78 -27.17 -18.07
N GLU A 107 -54.92 -26.97 -16.75
CA GLU A 107 -55.07 -28.02 -15.72
C GLU A 107 -53.90 -29.03 -15.62
N ILE A 108 -52.81 -28.78 -16.34
CA ILE A 108 -51.56 -29.56 -16.33
C ILE A 108 -50.36 -28.63 -16.14
N VAL A 109 -49.25 -29.18 -15.67
CA VAL A 109 -47.96 -28.47 -15.61
C VAL A 109 -47.38 -28.31 -17.02
N ASP A 110 -47.79 -27.25 -17.72
CA ASP A 110 -47.40 -26.93 -19.11
C ASP A 110 -46.28 -25.87 -19.23
N LYS A 111 -45.70 -25.47 -18.09
CA LYS A 111 -44.71 -24.39 -18.02
C LYS A 111 -43.69 -24.50 -16.89
N VAL A 112 -42.49 -24.00 -17.17
CA VAL A 112 -41.39 -23.79 -16.21
C VAL A 112 -41.11 -22.30 -16.08
N LEU A 113 -40.90 -21.83 -14.85
CA LEU A 113 -40.44 -20.46 -14.60
C LEU A 113 -38.94 -20.44 -14.34
N LEU A 114 -38.22 -19.57 -15.04
CA LEU A 114 -36.83 -19.22 -14.73
C LEU A 114 -36.80 -17.82 -14.08
N SER A 115 -35.97 -17.65 -13.05
CA SER A 115 -35.69 -16.35 -12.45
C SER A 115 -34.20 -16.02 -12.60
N SER A 116 -33.88 -14.77 -12.93
CA SER A 116 -32.51 -14.29 -13.03
C SER A 116 -31.91 -13.97 -11.66
N THR A 117 -30.60 -14.11 -11.53
CA THR A 117 -29.76 -13.41 -10.55
C THR A 117 -28.66 -12.64 -11.27
N ARG A 118 -28.33 -11.42 -10.82
CA ARG A 118 -27.19 -10.65 -11.35
C ARG A 118 -25.89 -11.39 -11.07
N ALA A 119 -25.12 -11.69 -12.11
CA ALA A 119 -23.87 -12.45 -12.00
C ALA A 119 -22.67 -11.58 -11.56
N VAL A 120 -22.64 -10.31 -11.96
CA VAL A 120 -21.54 -9.37 -11.70
C VAL A 120 -22.04 -8.04 -11.14
N ARG A 121 -21.19 -7.37 -10.35
CA ARG A 121 -21.48 -6.04 -9.79
C ARG A 121 -21.29 -4.93 -10.82
N GLU A 122 -20.20 -5.01 -11.59
CA GLU A 122 -19.74 -4.02 -12.57
C GLU A 122 -19.80 -4.63 -13.98
N PRO A 123 -20.97 -4.66 -14.64
CA PRO A 123 -21.12 -5.25 -15.97
C PRO A 123 -20.41 -4.43 -17.06
N GLU A 124 -20.16 -3.14 -16.82
CA GLU A 124 -19.48 -2.20 -17.72
C GLU A 124 -18.04 -2.62 -18.07
N LYS A 125 -17.40 -3.45 -17.23
CA LYS A 125 -16.08 -4.06 -17.48
C LYS A 125 -16.13 -5.21 -18.50
N TYR A 126 -17.32 -5.60 -18.95
CA TYR A 126 -17.55 -6.69 -19.90
C TYR A 126 -18.20 -6.15 -21.18
N ALA A 127 -17.78 -6.68 -22.32
CA ALA A 127 -18.32 -6.34 -23.63
C ALA A 127 -18.63 -7.59 -24.45
N VAL A 128 -19.59 -7.47 -25.36
CA VAL A 128 -19.82 -8.43 -26.44
C VAL A 128 -19.08 -7.95 -27.68
N ALA A 129 -18.34 -8.86 -28.32
CA ALA A 129 -17.62 -8.58 -29.55
C ALA A 129 -18.36 -9.18 -30.75
N ALA A 130 -18.82 -8.34 -31.67
CA ALA A 130 -19.34 -8.77 -32.96
C ALA A 130 -18.20 -8.77 -34.00
N PHE A 131 -17.71 -9.97 -34.34
CA PHE A 131 -16.67 -10.18 -35.35
C PHE A 131 -17.28 -10.64 -36.67
N ASN A 132 -16.83 -10.08 -37.79
CA ASN A 132 -17.29 -10.46 -39.14
C ASN A 132 -16.19 -11.06 -40.03
N GLY A 133 -15.02 -11.38 -39.46
CA GLY A 133 -13.86 -11.88 -40.20
C GLY A 133 -12.88 -10.79 -40.67
N LYS A 134 -13.24 -9.51 -40.55
CA LYS A 134 -12.38 -8.37 -40.94
C LYS A 134 -12.26 -7.27 -39.90
N GLU A 135 -13.26 -7.10 -39.05
CA GLU A 135 -13.34 -6.03 -38.06
C GLU A 135 -14.06 -6.52 -36.80
N LEU A 136 -13.74 -5.91 -35.66
CA LEU A 136 -14.26 -6.27 -34.35
C LEU A 136 -15.05 -5.11 -33.75
N HIS A 137 -16.36 -5.31 -33.52
CA HIS A 137 -17.22 -4.30 -32.91
C HIS A 137 -17.54 -4.66 -31.46
N LEU A 138 -17.00 -3.90 -30.51
CA LEU A 138 -17.25 -4.05 -29.08
C LEU A 138 -18.48 -3.26 -28.65
N THR A 139 -19.39 -3.89 -27.89
CA THR A 139 -20.50 -3.21 -27.20
C THR A 139 -20.48 -3.61 -25.72
N THR A 140 -20.40 -2.64 -24.81
CA THR A 140 -20.44 -2.88 -23.36
C THR A 140 -21.78 -3.45 -22.90
N LEU A 141 -21.74 -4.28 -21.86
CA LEU A 141 -22.93 -4.92 -21.28
C LEU A 141 -23.55 -4.05 -20.17
N LYS A 142 -24.88 -3.88 -20.21
CA LYS A 142 -25.62 -3.25 -19.11
C LYS A 142 -25.83 -4.17 -17.92
N GLY A 143 -25.82 -5.48 -18.15
CA GLY A 143 -25.99 -6.49 -17.11
C GLY A 143 -25.74 -7.91 -17.59
N ILE A 144 -25.45 -8.81 -16.64
CA ILE A 144 -25.30 -10.24 -16.87
C ILE A 144 -26.23 -10.98 -15.92
N PHE A 145 -27.13 -11.80 -16.47
CA PHE A 145 -28.17 -12.52 -15.75
C PHE A 145 -27.94 -14.03 -15.84
N GLN A 146 -27.82 -14.69 -14.70
CA GLN A 146 -27.86 -16.14 -14.60
C GLN A 146 -29.27 -16.60 -14.24
N PHE A 147 -29.88 -17.39 -15.12
CA PHE A 147 -31.21 -17.95 -14.91
C PHE A 147 -31.15 -19.29 -14.18
N ARG A 148 -32.06 -19.47 -13.23
CA ARG A 148 -32.28 -20.73 -12.51
C ARG A 148 -33.78 -21.06 -12.48
N PRO A 149 -34.18 -22.33 -12.59
CA PRO A 149 -35.56 -22.74 -12.38
C PRO A 149 -36.06 -22.35 -10.99
N VAL A 150 -37.29 -21.85 -10.93
CA VAL A 150 -38.01 -21.56 -9.70
C VAL A 150 -39.36 -22.27 -9.72
N PHE A 151 -39.74 -22.83 -8.57
CA PHE A 151 -40.91 -23.71 -8.45
C PHE A 151 -41.95 -23.12 -7.48
N PRO A 152 -42.50 -21.91 -7.74
CA PRO A 152 -43.43 -21.25 -6.82
C PRO A 152 -44.75 -22.04 -6.65
N HIS A 153 -45.10 -22.90 -7.62
CA HIS A 153 -46.24 -23.79 -7.51
C HIS A 153 -46.06 -24.80 -6.35
N LEU A 154 -44.86 -25.32 -6.09
CA LEU A 154 -44.60 -26.21 -4.94
C LEU A 154 -44.81 -25.46 -3.61
N GLU A 155 -44.38 -24.20 -3.52
CA GLU A 155 -44.63 -23.37 -2.33
C GLU A 155 -46.13 -23.05 -2.14
N LYS A 156 -46.86 -22.80 -3.24
CA LYS A 156 -48.32 -22.60 -3.24
C LYS A 156 -49.05 -23.87 -2.75
N ALA A 157 -48.68 -25.04 -3.27
CA ALA A 157 -49.24 -26.33 -2.85
C ALA A 157 -48.97 -26.63 -1.37
N LEU A 158 -47.73 -26.42 -0.89
CA LEU A 158 -47.37 -26.63 0.52
C LEU A 158 -48.14 -25.70 1.46
N LYS A 159 -48.31 -24.42 1.12
CA LYS A 159 -49.11 -23.47 1.92
C LYS A 159 -50.58 -23.89 1.98
N LYS A 160 -51.15 -24.31 0.85
CA LYS A 160 -52.54 -24.77 0.75
C LYS A 160 -52.77 -26.05 1.56
N ARG A 161 -51.82 -27.00 1.52
CA ARG A 161 -51.85 -28.24 2.32
C ARG A 161 -51.87 -27.93 3.81
N LYS A 162 -50.97 -27.06 4.29
CA LYS A 162 -50.97 -26.60 5.69
C LYS A 162 -52.28 -25.91 6.10
N GLN A 163 -52.85 -25.06 5.25
CA GLN A 163 -54.15 -24.42 5.50
C GLN A 163 -55.30 -25.44 5.59
N MET A 164 -55.25 -26.53 4.82
CA MET A 164 -56.22 -27.63 4.92
C MET A 164 -56.02 -28.46 6.20
N GLU A 165 -54.79 -28.72 6.60
CA GLU A 165 -54.46 -29.40 7.86
C GLU A 165 -54.86 -28.56 9.08
N GLU A 166 -54.56 -27.26 9.09
CA GLU A 166 -54.93 -26.32 10.15
C GLU A 166 -56.47 -26.20 10.27
N ASN A 167 -57.19 -25.97 9.16
CA ASN A 167 -58.66 -25.90 9.17
C ASN A 167 -59.33 -27.25 9.49
N GLY A 168 -58.69 -28.37 9.16
CA GLY A 168 -59.18 -29.71 9.47
C GLY A 168 -59.03 -30.09 10.94
N ASN A 169 -58.08 -29.48 11.65
CA ASN A 169 -57.83 -29.72 13.07
C ASN A 169 -58.62 -28.77 14.00
N THR A 170 -59.36 -27.80 13.44
CA THR A 170 -60.23 -26.87 14.18
C THR A 170 -61.72 -27.26 14.14
N SER A 171 -62.06 -28.51 13.80
CA SER A 171 -63.46 -28.98 13.78
C SER A 171 -63.92 -29.65 15.09
N SER A 172 -63.28 -29.34 16.22
CA SER A 172 -63.74 -29.69 17.56
C SER A 172 -64.14 -28.44 18.34
N ASP A 173 -65.36 -27.99 18.06
CA ASP A 173 -66.30 -27.36 19.00
C ASP A 173 -65.71 -26.53 20.17
N GLU A 174 -65.30 -25.28 19.92
CA GLU A 174 -65.34 -24.22 20.93
C GLU A 174 -65.89 -22.92 20.31
N GLU A 175 -66.78 -22.25 21.05
CA GLU A 175 -67.49 -21.05 20.60
C GLU A 175 -66.54 -19.88 20.27
N ALA A 176 -66.84 -19.16 19.19
CA ALA A 176 -66.09 -17.98 18.77
C ALA A 176 -66.34 -16.77 19.70
N GLY A 177 -65.67 -16.74 20.86
CA GLY A 177 -65.59 -15.58 21.73
C GLY A 177 -64.89 -14.39 21.02
N PRO A 178 -65.44 -13.15 21.07
CA PRO A 178 -64.92 -12.02 20.32
C PRO A 178 -63.66 -11.42 20.98
N SER A 179 -62.51 -12.06 20.80
CA SER A 179 -61.21 -11.54 21.25
C SER A 179 -60.71 -10.39 20.36
N ASN A 180 -61.35 -9.23 20.50
CA ASN A 180 -60.93 -7.98 19.86
C ASN A 180 -59.87 -7.23 20.72
N ALA A 181 -58.96 -7.99 21.34
CA ALA A 181 -57.88 -7.47 22.16
C ALA A 181 -56.69 -7.04 21.28
N LYS A 182 -56.73 -5.80 20.77
CA LYS A 182 -55.58 -5.19 20.09
C LYS A 182 -54.40 -5.07 21.06
N GLN A 183 -53.47 -6.03 21.01
CA GLN A 183 -52.15 -5.88 21.64
C GLN A 183 -51.37 -4.76 20.95
N VAL A 184 -51.46 -3.55 21.52
CA VAL A 184 -50.64 -2.41 21.12
C VAL A 184 -49.21 -2.62 21.61
N THR A 185 -48.43 -3.37 20.83
CA THR A 185 -46.98 -3.52 21.06
C THR A 185 -46.28 -2.23 20.63
N VAL A 186 -46.10 -1.31 21.57
CA VAL A 186 -45.41 -0.03 21.36
C VAL A 186 -43.92 -0.30 21.10
N LYS A 187 -43.53 -0.42 19.83
CA LYS A 187 -42.13 -0.56 19.43
C LYS A 187 -41.43 0.80 19.53
N PHE A 188 -40.65 0.99 20.59
CA PHE A 188 -39.75 2.12 20.73
C PHE A 188 -38.78 2.16 19.55
N LYS A 189 -38.91 3.19 18.70
CA LYS A 189 -38.11 3.36 17.50
C LYS A 189 -36.80 4.07 17.86
N GLN A 190 -35.82 3.31 18.35
CA GLN A 190 -34.49 3.83 18.63
C GLN A 190 -33.86 4.39 17.35
N ASN A 191 -33.53 5.68 17.36
CA ASN A 191 -33.26 6.47 16.15
C ASN A 191 -31.78 6.42 15.71
N ASP A 192 -31.09 5.31 15.95
CA ASP A 192 -29.67 5.13 15.61
C ASP A 192 -29.48 4.92 14.11
N GLU A 193 -28.59 5.69 13.47
CA GLU A 193 -28.29 5.54 12.04
C GLU A 193 -27.66 4.19 11.72
N ARG A 194 -26.85 3.63 12.63
CA ARG A 194 -26.36 2.25 12.51
C ARG A 194 -27.49 1.23 12.46
N TRP A 195 -28.56 1.42 13.25
CA TRP A 195 -29.73 0.54 13.23
C TRP A 195 -30.53 0.71 11.93
N LYS A 196 -30.74 1.95 11.46
CA LYS A 196 -31.36 2.21 10.14
C LYS A 196 -30.58 1.53 9.02
N ASN A 197 -29.25 1.63 9.04
CA ASN A 197 -28.39 1.02 8.02
C ASN A 197 -28.50 -0.52 8.05
N HIS A 198 -28.38 -1.15 9.22
CA HIS A 198 -28.58 -2.61 9.37
C HIS A 198 -30.00 -3.06 9.00
N GLN A 199 -31.02 -2.25 9.30
CA GLN A 199 -32.40 -2.54 8.92
C GLN A 199 -32.59 -2.39 7.40
N SER A 200 -31.89 -1.46 6.75
CA SER A 200 -31.92 -1.20 5.30
C SER A 200 -31.11 -2.20 4.43
N THR A 201 -30.16 -2.91 5.05
CA THR A 201 -29.40 -4.03 4.47
C THR A 201 -29.96 -5.40 4.85
N SER A 202 -30.92 -5.46 5.79
CA SER A 202 -31.57 -6.72 6.16
C SER A 202 -32.26 -7.38 4.95
N PHE A 203 -32.16 -8.71 4.84
CA PHE A 203 -32.76 -9.48 3.75
C PHE A 203 -34.25 -9.15 3.52
N LYS A 204 -35.01 -8.95 4.62
CA LYS A 204 -36.44 -8.59 4.57
C LYS A 204 -36.69 -7.21 3.95
N SER A 205 -35.80 -6.23 4.14
CA SER A 205 -35.98 -4.90 3.54
C SER A 205 -35.57 -4.86 2.07
N LEU A 206 -34.54 -5.63 1.68
CA LEU A 206 -34.18 -5.86 0.27
C LEU A 206 -35.31 -6.58 -0.49
N GLN A 207 -35.90 -7.62 0.12
CA GLN A 207 -37.05 -8.32 -0.45
C GLN A 207 -38.28 -7.42 -0.58
N ALA A 208 -38.55 -6.56 0.42
CA ALA A 208 -39.63 -5.57 0.35
C ALA A 208 -39.40 -4.50 -0.72
N LYS A 209 -38.16 -4.03 -0.90
CA LYS A 209 -37.79 -3.10 -2.00
C LYS A 209 -38.00 -3.75 -3.36
N SER A 210 -37.50 -4.96 -3.59
CA SER A 210 -37.75 -5.71 -4.83
C SER A 210 -39.25 -5.95 -5.07
N ALA A 211 -40.01 -6.29 -4.04
CA ALA A 211 -41.46 -6.50 -4.13
C ALA A 211 -42.26 -5.21 -4.43
N SER A 212 -41.69 -4.02 -4.20
CA SER A 212 -42.34 -2.74 -4.50
C SER A 212 -42.29 -2.38 -5.99
N GLU A 213 -41.31 -2.90 -6.75
CA GLU A 213 -41.27 -2.75 -8.20
C GLU A 213 -42.21 -3.77 -8.87
N LYS A 214 -43.07 -3.27 -9.77
CA LYS A 214 -43.96 -4.13 -10.57
C LYS A 214 -43.18 -4.79 -11.71
N TRP A 215 -43.55 -6.03 -12.03
CA TRP A 215 -43.07 -6.71 -13.23
C TRP A 215 -43.66 -6.05 -14.47
N LEU A 216 -42.82 -5.71 -15.43
CA LEU A 216 -43.23 -5.28 -16.78
C LEU A 216 -43.19 -6.50 -17.70
N GLU A 217 -44.32 -6.84 -18.31
CA GLU A 217 -44.36 -7.88 -19.34
C GLU A 217 -43.67 -7.39 -20.61
N CYS A 218 -42.89 -8.26 -21.25
CA CYS A 218 -42.06 -7.97 -22.41
C CYS A 218 -42.34 -9.02 -23.48
N GLY A 219 -42.52 -8.58 -24.73
CA GLY A 219 -42.64 -9.48 -25.86
C GLY A 219 -41.30 -10.17 -26.17
N TRP A 220 -41.31 -11.49 -26.21
CA TRP A 220 -40.18 -12.28 -26.71
C TRP A 220 -40.16 -12.24 -28.25
N ASN A 221 -38.98 -12.12 -28.84
CA ASN A 221 -38.78 -12.14 -30.29
C ASN A 221 -37.70 -13.16 -30.60
N GLU A 222 -38.01 -14.17 -31.41
CA GLU A 222 -37.06 -15.24 -31.70
C GLU A 222 -35.84 -14.75 -32.47
N SER A 223 -34.76 -15.52 -32.39
CA SER A 223 -33.42 -15.14 -32.88
C SER A 223 -33.37 -14.91 -34.40
N ASP A 224 -34.25 -15.57 -35.14
CA ASP A 224 -34.39 -15.51 -36.59
C ASP A 224 -35.38 -14.42 -37.06
N SER A 225 -36.16 -13.83 -36.15
CA SER A 225 -37.14 -12.80 -36.48
C SER A 225 -36.51 -11.56 -37.10
N THR A 226 -37.27 -10.85 -37.94
CA THR A 226 -36.84 -9.60 -38.59
C THR A 226 -36.43 -8.55 -37.55
N ILE A 227 -37.14 -8.48 -36.42
CA ILE A 227 -36.84 -7.53 -35.33
C ILE A 227 -35.49 -7.85 -34.71
N SER A 228 -35.23 -9.12 -34.36
CA SER A 228 -33.94 -9.57 -33.81
C SER A 228 -32.78 -9.32 -34.77
N LYS A 229 -32.97 -9.56 -36.07
CA LYS A 229 -31.98 -9.26 -37.12
C LYS A 229 -31.66 -7.75 -37.19
N VAL A 230 -32.68 -6.88 -37.16
CA VAL A 230 -32.49 -5.41 -37.16
C VAL A 230 -31.82 -4.91 -35.88
N GLN A 231 -32.13 -5.49 -34.71
CA GLN A 231 -31.44 -5.13 -33.46
C GLN A 231 -29.98 -5.61 -33.46
N LYS A 232 -29.68 -6.80 -34.02
CA LYS A 232 -28.32 -7.33 -34.15
C LYS A 232 -27.40 -6.41 -34.96
N LEU A 233 -27.91 -5.73 -35.99
CA LEU A 233 -27.16 -4.72 -36.75
C LEU A 233 -26.71 -3.51 -35.90
N LYS A 234 -27.30 -3.29 -34.71
CA LYS A 234 -26.88 -2.22 -33.79
C LYS A 234 -25.67 -2.56 -32.94
N LEU A 235 -25.22 -3.81 -32.94
CA LEU A 235 -23.91 -4.17 -32.36
C LEU A 235 -22.74 -3.61 -33.18
N LEU A 236 -22.96 -3.32 -34.47
CA LEU A 236 -21.99 -2.65 -35.33
C LEU A 236 -21.99 -1.14 -35.03
N ALA A 237 -20.80 -0.56 -34.96
CA ALA A 237 -20.60 0.87 -34.75
C ALA A 237 -21.01 1.67 -36.00
N GLU A 238 -21.64 2.83 -35.80
CA GLU A 238 -21.98 3.77 -36.88
C GLU A 238 -20.79 4.67 -37.26
N ASN A 239 -19.91 4.99 -36.30
CA ASN A 239 -18.71 5.77 -36.54
C ASN A 239 -17.49 4.83 -36.54
N LEU A 240 -16.75 4.84 -37.65
CA LEU A 240 -15.53 4.07 -37.88
C LEU A 240 -14.27 4.97 -37.93
N GLU A 241 -14.42 6.28 -37.71
CA GLU A 241 -13.30 7.21 -37.64
C GLU A 241 -12.50 7.01 -36.35
N ASP A 242 -11.18 7.05 -36.46
CA ASP A 242 -10.30 6.99 -35.29
C ASP A 242 -10.39 8.29 -34.48
N THR A 243 -11.10 8.22 -33.36
CA THR A 243 -11.24 9.32 -32.41
C THR A 243 -10.03 9.52 -31.49
N ASN A 244 -8.94 8.74 -31.67
CA ASN A 244 -7.68 8.79 -30.92
C ASN A 244 -7.83 8.59 -29.39
N GLN A 245 -8.99 8.11 -28.92
CA GLN A 245 -9.30 7.94 -27.49
C GLN A 245 -8.41 6.91 -26.78
N ALA A 246 -7.75 6.01 -27.52
CA ALA A 246 -6.86 5.00 -26.96
C ALA A 246 -5.49 5.57 -26.53
N ASN A 247 -5.02 6.66 -27.15
CA ASN A 247 -3.64 7.16 -27.02
C ASN A 247 -3.51 8.33 -26.04
N CYS A 248 -4.41 8.45 -25.06
CA CYS A 248 -4.45 9.59 -24.15
C CYS A 248 -3.49 9.50 -22.94
N LEU A 249 -2.79 8.38 -22.74
CA LEU A 249 -1.93 8.14 -21.58
C LEU A 249 -0.59 7.53 -22.02
N THR A 250 0.52 7.95 -21.41
CA THR A 250 1.79 7.22 -21.50
C THR A 250 1.78 5.99 -20.59
N ASP A 251 2.64 5.00 -20.86
CA ASP A 251 2.74 3.75 -20.08
C ASP A 251 2.83 4.01 -18.56
N LYS A 252 3.59 5.04 -18.18
CA LYS A 252 3.80 5.43 -16.77
C LYS A 252 2.55 6.04 -16.14
N GLU A 253 1.74 6.77 -16.91
CA GLU A 253 0.47 7.33 -16.45
C GLU A 253 -0.61 6.25 -16.38
N TYR A 254 -0.63 5.32 -17.34
CA TYR A 254 -1.52 4.17 -17.33
C TYR A 254 -1.26 3.25 -16.11
N VAL A 255 0.00 2.90 -15.83
CA VAL A 255 0.36 2.11 -14.65
C VAL A 255 -0.01 2.83 -13.35
N ARG A 256 0.19 4.15 -13.24
CA ARG A 256 -0.23 4.95 -12.07
C ARG A 256 -1.75 5.03 -11.90
N LEU A 257 -2.52 4.92 -12.98
CA LEU A 257 -3.98 4.88 -12.93
C LEU A 257 -4.49 3.51 -12.47
N LEU A 258 -3.85 2.43 -12.91
CA LEU A 258 -4.15 1.06 -12.47
C LEU A 258 -3.71 0.79 -11.02
N VAL A 259 -2.58 1.37 -10.62
CA VAL A 259 -1.98 1.24 -9.29
C VAL A 259 -1.79 2.66 -8.72
N PRO A 260 -2.86 3.27 -8.16
CA PRO A 260 -2.74 4.57 -7.52
C PRO A 260 -1.76 4.51 -6.34
N GLU A 261 -0.90 5.52 -6.23
CA GLU A 261 0.00 5.65 -5.07
C GLU A 261 -0.83 5.97 -3.82
N ASP A 262 -0.72 5.14 -2.78
CA ASP A 262 -1.43 5.30 -1.50
C ASP A 262 -1.03 6.63 -0.81
N GLN A 263 -1.81 7.69 -1.05
CA GLN A 263 -1.59 8.99 -0.40
C GLN A 263 -1.78 8.93 1.13
N GLU A 264 -2.37 7.87 1.67
CA GLU A 264 -2.64 7.68 3.09
C GLU A 264 -1.46 7.11 3.90
N GLN A 265 -0.33 6.72 3.28
CA GLN A 265 0.89 6.38 4.03
C GLN A 265 1.68 7.62 4.47
N SER A 266 0.99 8.58 5.09
CA SER A 266 1.64 9.61 5.90
C SER A 266 2.25 8.97 7.14
N SER A 267 3.59 8.95 7.19
CA SER A 267 4.40 8.74 8.40
C SER A 267 4.07 7.49 9.25
N VAL A 268 4.15 6.30 8.66
CA VAL A 268 4.74 5.20 9.43
C VAL A 268 6.26 5.38 9.33
N GLU A 269 6.90 5.92 10.38
CA GLU A 269 8.35 5.83 10.48
C GLU A 269 8.72 4.35 10.36
N PRO A 270 9.50 3.94 9.34
CA PRO A 270 9.86 2.53 9.21
C PRO A 270 10.63 2.12 10.46
N ALA A 271 10.37 0.92 10.98
CA ALA A 271 11.02 0.34 12.17
C ALA A 271 12.51 -0.01 11.95
N LEU A 272 13.18 0.74 11.08
CA LEU A 272 14.61 0.78 10.90
C LEU A 272 15.26 1.51 12.08
N PRO A 273 16.53 1.21 12.43
CA PRO A 273 17.29 2.02 13.36
C PRO A 273 17.31 3.49 12.91
N SER A 274 17.28 4.46 13.83
CA SER A 274 17.20 5.90 13.53
C SER A 274 18.35 6.50 12.70
N HIS A 275 19.32 5.68 12.30
CA HIS A 275 20.42 6.00 11.39
C HIS A 275 20.18 5.50 9.94
N VAL A 276 19.13 4.71 9.68
CA VAL A 276 18.87 4.07 8.38
C VAL A 276 17.56 4.59 7.80
N MET A 277 17.65 5.38 6.75
CA MET A 277 16.52 5.94 6.02
C MET A 277 16.45 5.39 4.59
N SER A 278 15.27 5.11 4.07
CA SER A 278 15.10 4.64 2.68
C SER A 278 15.39 5.77 1.68
N LEU A 279 15.88 5.42 0.48
CA LEU A 279 16.06 6.39 -0.60
C LEU A 279 14.74 7.07 -1.02
N HIS A 280 13.59 6.41 -0.79
CA HIS A 280 12.28 7.03 -1.00
C HIS A 280 12.01 8.15 0.02
N ALA A 281 12.21 7.88 1.33
CA ALA A 281 12.07 8.90 2.37
C ALA A 281 13.10 10.04 2.21
N LEU A 282 14.33 9.72 1.78
CA LEU A 282 15.33 10.72 1.40
C LEU A 282 14.81 11.68 0.31
N ARG A 283 14.20 11.15 -0.77
CA ARG A 283 13.68 11.95 -1.90
C ARG A 283 12.60 12.96 -1.50
N ALA A 284 11.86 12.71 -0.41
CA ALA A 284 10.83 13.63 0.10
C ALA A 284 11.41 14.87 0.81
N LEU A 285 12.67 14.85 1.22
CA LEU A 285 13.31 15.96 1.94
C LEU A 285 13.85 17.05 0.99
N PRO A 286 14.02 18.31 1.43
CA PRO A 286 14.68 19.33 0.63
C PRO A 286 16.12 18.93 0.26
N LEU A 287 16.57 19.23 -0.96
CA LEU A 287 17.87 18.77 -1.50
C LEU A 287 19.08 19.01 -0.58
N LEU A 288 19.11 20.13 0.16
CA LEU A 288 20.19 20.41 1.12
C LEU A 288 20.22 19.35 2.25
N GLU A 289 19.06 18.95 2.73
CA GLU A 289 18.92 17.94 3.78
C GLU A 289 19.22 16.54 3.23
N GLN A 290 18.82 16.25 1.99
CA GLN A 290 19.23 15.02 1.29
C GLN A 290 20.75 14.89 1.23
N CYS A 291 21.42 15.96 0.78
CA CYS A 291 22.88 16.01 0.74
C CYS A 291 23.47 15.85 2.14
N ARG A 292 22.93 16.55 3.14
CA ARG A 292 23.43 16.54 4.53
C ARG A 292 23.39 15.14 5.14
N LEU A 293 22.27 14.42 4.99
CA LEU A 293 22.10 13.07 5.53
C LEU A 293 22.97 12.06 4.77
N LEU A 294 22.93 12.06 3.44
CA LEU A 294 23.78 11.19 2.61
C LEU A 294 25.28 11.35 2.94
N LEU A 295 25.74 12.58 3.11
CA LEU A 295 27.13 12.89 3.44
C LEU A 295 27.49 12.59 4.90
N LYS A 296 26.53 12.63 5.83
CA LYS A 296 26.75 12.22 7.22
C LYS A 296 27.15 10.74 7.30
N ASP A 297 26.48 9.91 6.50
CA ASP A 297 26.65 8.47 6.50
C ASP A 297 27.86 8.05 5.65
N ALA A 298 28.02 8.61 4.44
CA ALA A 298 29.14 8.30 3.54
C ALA A 298 30.48 8.93 3.97
N GLN A 299 30.45 10.10 4.62
CA GLN A 299 31.56 10.98 5.00
C GLN A 299 32.49 11.49 3.88
N ILE A 300 32.85 10.66 2.89
CA ILE A 300 33.61 10.98 1.69
C ILE A 300 33.02 10.26 0.47
N ILE A 301 32.73 10.99 -0.61
CA ILE A 301 32.01 10.47 -1.79
C ILE A 301 32.40 11.24 -3.07
N GLN A 302 32.34 10.59 -4.23
CA GLN A 302 32.53 11.24 -5.54
C GLN A 302 31.26 11.96 -6.00
N PHE A 303 31.42 13.03 -6.79
CA PHE A 303 30.27 13.80 -7.29
C PHE A 303 29.29 12.95 -8.12
N GLN A 304 29.82 12.07 -8.98
CA GLN A 304 29.00 11.17 -9.79
C GLN A 304 28.17 10.20 -8.94
N GLN A 305 28.71 9.72 -7.82
CA GLN A 305 28.00 8.83 -6.89
C GLN A 305 26.86 9.56 -6.18
N ILE A 306 27.03 10.84 -5.81
CA ILE A 306 25.94 11.67 -5.28
C ILE A 306 24.82 11.82 -6.32
N MET A 307 25.18 12.13 -7.58
CA MET A 307 24.21 12.25 -8.68
C MET A 307 23.42 10.95 -8.91
N MET A 308 24.06 9.79 -8.79
CA MET A 308 23.39 8.49 -8.91
C MET A 308 22.46 8.19 -7.73
N LEU A 309 22.91 8.41 -6.49
CA LEU A 309 22.12 8.10 -5.28
C LEU A 309 20.91 9.04 -5.12
N LEU A 310 21.00 10.27 -5.61
CA LEU A 310 19.88 11.23 -5.65
C LEU A 310 19.10 11.21 -6.98
N ALA A 311 19.39 10.28 -7.89
CA ALA A 311 18.65 10.13 -9.15
C ALA A 311 17.16 9.92 -8.86
N GLY A 312 16.30 10.58 -9.64
CA GLY A 312 14.84 10.57 -9.44
C GLY A 312 14.30 11.69 -8.53
N CYS A 313 15.15 12.50 -7.90
CA CYS A 313 14.70 13.74 -7.26
C CYS A 313 14.22 14.76 -8.31
N ALA A 314 12.98 15.25 -8.18
CA ALA A 314 12.44 16.26 -9.08
C ALA A 314 13.29 17.54 -9.08
N GLY A 315 13.65 18.03 -10.27
CA GLY A 315 14.46 19.25 -10.44
C GLY A 315 15.95 19.11 -10.09
N LEU A 316 16.46 17.90 -9.79
CA LEU A 316 17.89 17.69 -9.58
C LEU A 316 18.68 17.87 -10.89
N THR A 317 19.63 18.80 -10.88
CA THR A 317 20.61 19.00 -11.95
C THR A 317 22.01 19.13 -11.35
N ALA A 318 23.04 18.89 -12.14
CA ALA A 318 24.43 19.02 -11.71
C ALA A 318 24.72 20.42 -11.12
N ASP A 319 24.25 21.49 -11.77
CA ASP A 319 24.47 22.87 -11.31
C ASP A 319 23.78 23.18 -9.98
N VAL A 320 22.55 22.67 -9.78
CA VAL A 320 21.81 22.84 -8.53
C VAL A 320 22.50 22.07 -7.39
N LEU A 321 23.00 20.87 -7.68
CA LEU A 321 23.77 20.08 -6.72
C LEU A 321 25.10 20.77 -6.35
N LEU A 322 25.87 21.25 -7.34
CA LEU A 322 27.15 21.95 -7.15
C LEU A 322 27.00 23.29 -6.40
N LYS A 323 25.85 23.97 -6.52
CA LYS A 323 25.49 25.15 -5.69
C LYS A 323 25.07 24.78 -4.26
N THR A 324 24.64 23.54 -4.03
CA THR A 324 24.11 23.06 -2.75
C THR A 324 25.19 22.40 -1.88
N LEU A 325 26.05 21.56 -2.46
CA LEU A 325 27.09 20.82 -1.73
C LEU A 325 28.01 21.70 -0.87
N PRO A 326 28.50 22.89 -1.30
CA PRO A 326 29.32 23.77 -0.45
C PRO A 326 28.67 24.23 0.87
N LYS A 327 27.34 24.05 1.03
CA LYS A 327 26.64 24.37 2.29
C LYS A 327 26.88 23.29 3.35
N CYS A 328 26.95 22.01 2.99
CA CYS A 328 27.13 20.88 3.93
C CYS A 328 28.42 20.06 3.74
N ALA A 329 29.18 20.32 2.67
CA ALA A 329 30.42 19.64 2.31
C ALA A 329 31.57 20.60 1.96
N VAL A 330 32.78 20.05 1.91
CA VAL A 330 34.02 20.68 1.44
C VAL A 330 34.74 19.73 0.48
N LEU A 331 35.51 20.27 -0.47
CA LEU A 331 36.21 19.46 -1.47
C LEU A 331 37.62 19.09 -0.99
N VAL A 332 37.99 17.81 -1.07
CA VAL A 332 39.35 17.32 -0.77
C VAL A 332 39.80 16.38 -1.89
N ARG A 333 40.81 16.82 -2.68
CA ARG A 333 41.38 16.07 -3.82
C ARG A 333 40.30 15.58 -4.81
N GLY A 334 39.35 16.45 -5.14
CA GLY A 334 38.24 16.18 -6.06
C GLY A 334 37.04 15.44 -5.45
N ASN A 335 37.18 14.84 -4.27
CA ASN A 335 36.06 14.18 -3.58
C ASN A 335 35.33 15.17 -2.65
N TRP A 336 34.02 14.98 -2.49
CA TRP A 336 33.23 15.73 -1.52
C TRP A 336 33.31 15.06 -0.16
N VAL A 337 33.64 15.84 0.86
CA VAL A 337 33.75 15.41 2.26
C VAL A 337 32.77 16.21 3.10
N VAL A 338 32.02 15.53 3.97
CA VAL A 338 31.05 16.21 4.86
C VAL A 338 31.75 17.23 5.76
N LYS A 339 31.13 18.40 6.00
CA LYS A 339 31.68 19.41 6.91
C LYS A 339 31.70 18.91 8.35
N SER A 340 32.69 19.37 9.12
CA SER A 340 32.86 18.92 10.51
C SER A 340 31.71 19.34 11.43
N GLU A 341 31.09 20.51 11.18
CA GLU A 341 29.90 21.00 11.90
C GLU A 341 28.64 20.14 11.70
N VAL A 342 28.58 19.32 10.64
CA VAL A 342 27.48 18.39 10.37
C VAL A 342 27.62 17.09 11.16
N LEU A 343 28.87 16.66 11.44
CA LEU A 343 29.17 15.49 12.28
C LEU A 343 29.21 15.84 13.77
N TYR A 344 29.78 17.00 14.12
CA TYR A 344 29.95 17.48 15.48
C TYR A 344 29.19 18.80 15.66
N PRO A 345 27.86 18.77 15.84
CA PRO A 345 27.04 19.97 16.00
C PRO A 345 27.43 20.74 17.27
N PRO A 346 27.22 22.07 17.29
CA PRO A 346 27.65 22.93 18.40
C PRO A 346 27.04 22.50 19.74
N ASN A 347 27.76 22.78 20.83
CA ASN A 347 27.40 22.43 22.21
C ASN A 347 27.32 20.92 22.51
N THR A 348 27.78 20.04 21.61
CA THR A 348 27.93 18.60 21.89
C THR A 348 29.34 18.24 22.37
N LEU A 349 29.45 17.07 23.02
CA LEU A 349 30.70 16.45 23.46
C LEU A 349 30.88 15.10 22.74
N SER A 350 32.11 14.70 22.44
CA SER A 350 32.40 13.35 21.92
C SER A 350 31.97 12.27 22.91
N ALA A 351 31.32 11.24 22.41
CA ALA A 351 30.88 10.08 23.19
C ALA A 351 32.06 9.22 23.72
N THR A 352 33.24 9.31 23.10
CA THR A 352 34.39 8.45 23.42
C THR A 352 35.27 9.04 24.52
N SER A 353 35.55 10.34 24.52
CA SER A 353 36.39 10.99 25.56
C SER A 353 35.90 12.37 26.04
N GLY A 354 34.66 12.76 25.75
CA GLY A 354 34.07 14.00 26.27
C GLY A 354 34.65 15.29 25.68
N VAL A 355 35.40 15.20 24.57
CA VAL A 355 36.01 16.36 23.90
C VAL A 355 34.93 17.26 23.29
N PRO A 356 34.95 18.58 23.51
CA PRO A 356 33.97 19.49 22.90
C PRO A 356 33.99 19.45 21.36
N SER A 357 32.80 19.46 20.77
CA SER A 357 32.53 19.55 19.32
C SER A 357 33.43 20.56 18.59
N ASP A 358 33.58 21.74 19.16
CA ASP A 358 34.47 22.80 18.71
C ASP A 358 35.94 22.37 18.50
N HIS A 359 36.45 21.50 19.38
CA HIS A 359 37.81 20.95 19.30
C HIS A 359 37.85 19.79 18.30
N MET A 360 36.82 18.93 18.28
CA MET A 360 36.65 17.88 17.25
C MET A 360 36.68 18.48 15.84
N CYS A 361 35.90 19.55 15.60
CA CYS A 361 35.85 20.27 14.34
C CYS A 361 37.22 20.79 13.91
N ARG A 362 37.94 21.51 14.80
CA ARG A 362 39.28 22.01 14.47
C ARG A 362 40.28 20.87 14.20
N ALA A 363 40.20 19.77 14.94
CA ALA A 363 41.06 18.61 14.72
C ALA A 363 40.79 17.92 13.38
N ARG A 364 39.51 17.73 13.02
CA ARG A 364 39.08 17.15 11.75
C ARG A 364 39.43 18.06 10.57
N ASP A 365 39.15 19.36 10.67
CA ASP A 365 39.52 20.34 9.63
C ASP A 365 41.03 20.37 9.38
N TYR A 366 41.85 20.21 10.42
CA TYR A 366 43.30 20.09 10.28
C TYR A 366 43.73 18.79 9.57
N VAL A 367 43.07 17.66 9.85
CA VAL A 367 43.27 16.40 9.10
C VAL A 367 42.91 16.55 7.63
N LEU A 368 41.74 17.13 7.33
CA LEU A 368 41.28 17.38 5.97
C LEU A 368 42.22 18.32 5.21
N TYR A 369 42.66 19.41 5.84
CA TYR A 369 43.67 20.30 5.28
C TYR A 369 44.97 19.55 4.96
N LEU A 370 45.48 18.70 5.86
CA LEU A 370 46.69 17.91 5.59
C LEU A 370 46.51 16.98 4.39
N PHE A 371 45.32 16.39 4.19
CA PHE A 371 45.00 15.62 2.98
C PHE A 371 44.92 16.46 1.69
N THR A 372 44.76 17.79 1.76
CA THR A 372 44.92 18.65 0.57
C THR A 372 46.37 18.83 0.13
N LYS A 373 47.34 18.66 1.05
CA LYS A 373 48.78 18.90 0.80
C LYS A 373 49.61 17.62 0.74
N HIS A 374 49.14 16.52 1.33
CA HIS A 374 49.87 15.27 1.48
C HIS A 374 49.00 14.06 1.17
N GLN A 375 49.59 13.04 0.53
CA GLN A 375 48.91 11.76 0.31
C GLN A 375 48.77 10.92 1.58
N TYR A 376 49.72 11.07 2.50
CA TYR A 376 49.79 10.32 3.74
C TYR A 376 49.80 11.26 4.94
N VAL A 377 49.03 10.92 5.97
CA VAL A 377 48.95 11.71 7.21
C VAL A 377 49.18 10.82 8.45
N GLU A 378 49.98 11.31 9.39
CA GLU A 378 50.33 10.59 10.62
C GLU A 378 49.42 10.94 11.81
N ARG A 379 48.74 9.92 12.36
CA ARG A 379 47.90 10.05 13.56
C ARG A 379 48.63 10.66 14.76
N LYS A 380 49.87 10.23 15.02
CA LYS A 380 50.70 10.71 16.14
C LYS A 380 50.99 12.22 16.02
N LYS A 381 51.35 12.68 14.82
CA LYS A 381 51.63 14.09 14.52
C LYS A 381 50.38 14.95 14.75
N VAL A 382 49.22 14.54 14.23
CA VAL A 382 47.94 15.25 14.41
C VAL A 382 47.55 15.35 15.90
N SER A 383 47.53 14.23 16.63
CA SER A 383 47.23 14.23 18.08
C SER A 383 48.20 15.13 18.87
N SER A 384 49.49 15.10 18.53
CA SER A 384 50.51 15.91 19.20
C SER A 384 50.40 17.41 18.92
N VAL A 385 49.95 17.82 17.72
CA VAL A 385 49.75 19.23 17.34
C VAL A 385 48.43 19.76 17.91
N MET A 386 47.33 19.04 17.67
CA MET A 386 45.98 19.48 18.05
C MET A 386 45.65 19.25 19.53
N LYS A 387 46.49 18.50 20.27
CA LYS A 387 46.32 18.18 21.70
C LYS A 387 44.94 17.58 21.99
N ILE A 388 44.64 16.50 21.29
CA ILE A 388 43.38 15.75 21.32
C ILE A 388 43.71 14.25 21.47
N PRO A 389 42.92 13.44 22.22
CA PRO A 389 43.21 12.04 22.46
C PRO A 389 43.40 11.21 21.19
N ALA A 390 44.28 10.22 21.23
CA ALA A 390 44.67 9.46 20.04
C ALA A 390 43.54 8.62 19.43
N GLU A 391 42.51 8.27 20.20
CA GLU A 391 41.34 7.53 19.72
C GLU A 391 40.34 8.45 19.00
N GLU A 392 40.11 9.69 19.43
CA GLU A 392 39.32 10.69 18.66
C GLU A 392 39.95 10.93 17.27
N VAL A 393 41.27 11.05 17.21
CA VAL A 393 41.98 11.21 15.93
C VAL A 393 41.86 9.94 15.07
N LYS A 394 41.83 8.76 15.69
CA LYS A 394 41.63 7.49 14.98
C LYS A 394 40.22 7.41 14.40
N GLU A 395 39.20 7.80 15.16
CA GLU A 395 37.80 7.88 14.71
C GLU A 395 37.66 8.79 13.48
N ILE A 396 38.21 10.01 13.57
CA ILE A 396 38.28 10.97 12.46
C ILE A 396 38.93 10.33 11.23
N PHE A 397 40.05 9.61 11.38
CA PHE A 397 40.68 8.94 10.25
C PHE A 397 39.83 7.78 9.71
N THR A 398 39.24 6.93 10.55
CA THR A 398 38.46 5.77 10.10
C THR A 398 37.23 6.14 9.27
N GLY A 399 36.66 7.33 9.47
CA GLY A 399 35.51 7.81 8.68
C GLY A 399 35.83 8.21 7.23
N ILE A 400 37.08 8.59 6.91
CA ILE A 400 37.45 9.17 5.60
C ILE A 400 38.68 8.53 4.94
N SER A 401 39.38 7.65 5.66
CA SER A 401 40.72 7.18 5.28
C SER A 401 41.02 5.77 5.77
N LYS A 402 42.00 5.13 5.14
CA LYS A 402 42.48 3.78 5.44
C LYS A 402 43.96 3.81 5.82
N LEU A 403 44.33 2.96 6.77
CA LEU A 403 45.73 2.83 7.22
C LEU A 403 46.55 2.04 6.20
N ARG A 404 47.68 2.60 5.76
CA ARG A 404 48.70 1.88 4.98
C ARG A 404 49.91 1.57 5.85
N HIS A 405 50.36 0.31 5.78
CA HIS A 405 51.56 -0.14 6.46
C HIS A 405 52.76 0.74 6.07
N ASN A 406 53.54 1.14 7.09
CA ASN A 406 54.76 1.93 6.98
C ASN A 406 54.66 3.30 6.27
N LYS A 407 53.45 3.81 5.98
CA LYS A 407 53.24 5.14 5.35
C LYS A 407 52.34 6.09 6.15
N GLY A 408 51.32 5.59 6.84
CA GLY A 408 50.31 6.41 7.53
C GLY A 408 48.91 6.21 6.95
N TRP A 409 48.01 7.17 7.17
CA TRP A 409 46.64 7.12 6.65
C TRP A 409 46.57 7.79 5.27
N GLU A 410 45.88 7.17 4.32
CA GLU A 410 45.53 7.75 3.01
C GLU A 410 44.00 7.79 2.86
N LEU A 411 43.45 8.77 2.12
CA LEU A 411 42.01 8.84 1.86
C LEU A 411 41.47 7.51 1.29
N THR A 412 40.24 7.18 1.66
CA THR A 412 39.59 5.94 1.20
C THR A 412 39.43 5.95 -0.32
N LEU A 413 39.04 7.10 -0.88
CA LEU A 413 38.92 7.37 -2.31
C LEU A 413 40.20 7.99 -2.88
N GLY A 414 40.49 7.69 -4.15
CA GLY A 414 41.59 8.28 -4.91
C GLY A 414 41.36 9.76 -5.24
N THR A 415 42.27 10.41 -5.98
CA THR A 415 42.01 11.77 -6.48
C THR A 415 41.05 11.71 -7.65
N ASP A 416 39.92 12.42 -7.54
CA ASP A 416 38.94 12.54 -8.62
C ASP A 416 39.42 13.61 -9.60
N ASN A 417 40.28 13.20 -10.54
CA ASN A 417 40.87 14.09 -11.54
C ASN A 417 39.80 14.60 -12.52
N ASP A 418 38.80 13.79 -12.84
CA ASP A 418 37.75 14.13 -13.79
C ASP A 418 36.88 15.28 -13.23
N PHE A 419 36.52 15.21 -11.95
CA PHE A 419 35.87 16.32 -11.26
C PHE A 419 36.75 17.57 -11.23
N ILE A 420 38.05 17.42 -10.96
CA ILE A 420 38.98 18.55 -10.87
C ILE A 420 39.10 19.30 -12.20
N VAL A 421 39.21 18.56 -13.32
CA VAL A 421 39.31 19.14 -14.66
C VAL A 421 37.96 19.76 -15.08
N LYS A 422 36.84 19.07 -14.83
CA LYS A 422 35.51 19.50 -15.27
C LYS A 422 34.95 20.68 -14.47
N HIS A 423 35.36 20.85 -13.20
CA HIS A 423 34.82 21.86 -12.28
C HIS A 423 35.93 22.71 -11.63
N SER A 424 36.89 23.17 -12.44
CA SER A 424 38.08 23.88 -11.97
C SER A 424 37.79 25.16 -11.18
N ASP A 425 36.69 25.86 -11.47
CA ASP A 425 36.28 27.07 -10.75
C ASP A 425 35.85 26.76 -9.29
N ILE A 426 35.20 25.61 -9.08
CA ILE A 426 34.80 25.12 -7.75
C ILE A 426 36.05 24.69 -6.98
N VAL A 427 36.99 24.01 -7.65
CA VAL A 427 38.27 23.59 -7.05
C VAL A 427 39.08 24.80 -6.58
N GLN A 428 39.18 25.86 -7.40
CA GLN A 428 39.88 27.09 -7.03
C GLN A 428 39.23 27.77 -5.81
N ARG A 429 37.90 27.92 -5.81
CA ARG A 429 37.15 28.49 -4.67
C ARG A 429 37.33 27.67 -3.39
N GLN A 430 37.28 26.34 -3.48
CA GLN A 430 37.51 25.44 -2.34
C GLN A 430 38.96 25.48 -1.84
N THR A 431 39.94 25.69 -2.73
CA THR A 431 41.35 25.85 -2.36
C THR A 431 41.56 27.12 -1.53
N LEU A 432 40.99 28.26 -1.96
CA LEU A 432 41.03 29.51 -1.19
C LEU A 432 40.36 29.38 0.18
N LEU A 433 39.24 28.64 0.29
CA LEU A 433 38.60 28.34 1.56
C LEU A 433 39.51 27.52 2.49
N TRP A 434 40.26 26.54 1.97
CA TRP A 434 41.23 25.77 2.75
C TRP A 434 42.42 26.60 3.22
N GLU A 435 42.89 27.56 2.42
CA GLU A 435 43.95 28.49 2.81
C GLU A 435 43.50 29.43 3.94
N GLN A 436 42.31 30.02 3.82
CA GLN A 436 41.69 30.82 4.89
C GLN A 436 41.48 29.99 6.17
N ARG A 437 40.99 28.74 6.03
CA ARG A 437 40.79 27.84 7.18
C ARG A 437 42.11 27.46 7.83
N TYR A 438 43.18 27.28 7.07
CA TYR A 438 44.51 27.03 7.61
C TYR A 438 45.06 28.22 8.39
N ILE A 439 44.87 29.47 7.93
CA ILE A 439 45.26 30.67 8.67
C ILE A 439 44.58 30.68 10.04
N GLN A 440 43.25 30.52 10.09
CA GLN A 440 42.46 30.43 11.33
C GLN A 440 42.97 29.34 12.29
N LEU A 441 43.26 28.14 11.77
CA LEU A 441 43.82 27.03 12.56
C LEU A 441 45.25 27.36 13.06
N SER A 442 46.06 28.04 12.25
CA SER A 442 47.44 28.40 12.59
C SER A 442 47.51 29.43 13.72
N ASP A 443 46.62 30.42 13.72
CA ASP A 443 46.60 31.49 14.72
C ASP A 443 46.12 30.97 16.07
N PHE A 444 45.08 30.12 16.09
CA PHE A 444 44.67 29.37 17.28
C PHE A 444 45.81 28.54 17.90
N LEU A 445 46.69 27.96 17.07
CA LEU A 445 47.88 27.23 17.52
C LEU A 445 49.01 28.15 18.01
N LYS A 446 49.10 29.40 17.55
CA LYS A 446 50.03 30.43 18.05
C LYS A 446 49.57 30.97 19.40
N ASP A 447 48.29 31.33 19.55
CA ASP A 447 47.71 31.86 20.80
C ASP A 447 47.90 30.89 21.97
N LYS A 448 47.66 29.59 21.73
CA LYS A 448 47.90 28.53 22.73
C LYS A 448 49.38 28.38 23.13
N LYS A 449 50.34 28.81 22.29
CA LYS A 449 51.76 28.86 22.63
C LYS A 449 52.11 30.15 23.39
N GLN A 450 51.57 31.30 23.00
CA GLN A 450 51.81 32.57 23.69
C GLN A 450 51.22 32.58 25.11
N ARG A 451 49.97 32.14 25.30
CA ARG A 451 49.34 31.99 26.63
C ARG A 451 50.06 30.98 27.55
N ARG A 452 50.97 30.15 27.00
CA ARG A 452 51.84 29.25 27.77
C ARG A 452 53.18 29.89 28.14
N LYS A 453 53.77 30.72 27.27
CA LYS A 453 54.98 31.48 27.60
C LYS A 453 54.72 32.46 28.75
N SER A 454 53.68 33.28 28.65
CA SER A 454 53.33 34.21 29.73
C SER A 454 53.06 33.51 31.06
N LYS A 455 52.32 32.39 31.06
CA LYS A 455 52.05 31.60 32.28
C LYS A 455 53.28 30.85 32.82
N SER A 456 54.38 30.79 32.06
CA SER A 456 55.68 30.26 32.49
C SER A 456 56.57 31.37 33.07
N GLU A 457 56.58 32.55 32.45
CA GLU A 457 57.36 33.72 32.90
C GLU A 457 56.81 34.29 34.21
N SER A 458 55.49 34.24 34.44
CA SER A 458 54.87 34.64 35.73
C SER A 458 55.18 33.73 36.93
N LYS A 459 56.08 32.75 36.79
CA LYS A 459 56.46 31.80 37.86
C LYS A 459 57.94 31.81 38.21
N SER A 460 58.75 32.70 37.64
CA SER A 460 60.21 32.71 37.82
C SER A 460 60.80 34.05 38.30
N VAL A 461 60.10 34.71 39.24
CA VAL A 461 60.57 35.82 40.11
C VAL A 461 59.70 35.75 41.37
N SER A 462 60.16 35.65 42.63
CA SER A 462 61.51 35.51 43.21
C SER A 462 61.38 34.85 44.60
N GLU A 463 62.42 34.19 45.10
CA GLU A 463 62.50 33.66 46.49
C GLU A 463 63.05 34.70 47.50
N ASP A 464 63.11 34.26 48.77
CA ASP A 464 63.80 34.83 49.94
C ASP A 464 63.16 35.96 50.77
N THR A 465 62.49 35.56 51.87
CA THR A 465 62.93 35.98 53.21
C THR A 465 62.45 35.04 54.33
N VAL A 466 63.28 34.90 55.37
CA VAL A 466 63.14 33.99 56.53
C VAL A 466 62.42 34.67 57.71
N VAL A 467 61.66 33.93 58.54
CA VAL A 467 61.54 34.11 60.02
C VAL A 467 60.87 32.87 60.68
N LYS A 468 61.13 32.63 61.98
CA LYS A 468 60.74 31.45 62.79
C LYS A 468 59.53 31.72 63.73
N LYS A 469 58.82 30.65 64.16
CA LYS A 469 58.19 30.34 65.49
C LYS A 469 57.60 31.50 66.34
N SER A 470 56.41 31.49 66.97
CA SER A 470 55.70 30.45 67.75
C SER A 470 54.43 30.98 68.48
N ALA A 471 53.43 30.10 68.77
CA ALA A 471 52.46 30.13 69.91
C ALA A 471 51.44 31.31 70.04
N HIS A 472 50.22 31.20 70.61
CA HIS A 472 49.45 30.08 71.21
C HIS A 472 47.91 30.35 71.33
N TYR A 473 47.11 29.27 71.22
CA TYR A 473 45.84 28.92 71.93
C TYR A 473 44.59 29.84 72.08
N ASN A 474 43.43 29.33 71.58
CA ASN A 474 42.28 28.73 72.35
C ASN A 474 40.99 28.69 71.46
N SER A 475 40.44 27.52 71.11
CA SER A 475 39.45 26.66 71.84
C SER A 475 38.02 26.93 71.32
N SER A 476 37.09 25.99 71.13
CA SER A 476 36.82 24.69 71.78
C SER A 476 36.25 23.62 70.84
N ASP A 477 36.43 22.35 71.19
CA ASP A 477 35.91 21.13 70.53
C ASP A 477 34.44 20.82 70.87
N ASN A 478 33.87 19.78 70.23
CA ASN A 478 33.28 18.69 71.02
C ASN A 478 33.46 17.29 70.39
N GLU A 479 33.61 16.31 71.28
CA GLU A 479 33.89 14.87 71.15
C GLU A 479 32.72 13.99 70.63
N SER A 480 32.75 12.65 70.59
CA SER A 480 33.74 11.56 70.31
C SER A 480 32.95 10.21 70.48
N GLY A 481 33.44 9.02 70.05
CA GLY A 481 32.73 7.76 70.39
C GLY A 481 33.05 6.47 69.61
N THR A 482 33.35 5.39 70.34
CA THR A 482 33.79 4.04 69.88
C THR A 482 32.82 2.94 70.37
N GLU A 483 32.81 1.65 69.94
CA GLU A 483 33.72 0.80 69.14
C GLU A 483 33.03 -0.53 68.66
N LYS A 484 33.77 -1.36 67.89
CA LYS A 484 33.78 -2.85 67.87
C LYS A 484 32.63 -3.72 67.28
N ASN A 485 33.11 -4.68 66.45
CA ASN A 485 32.77 -6.13 66.34
C ASN A 485 31.70 -6.71 65.37
N LYS A 486 32.22 -7.21 64.22
CA LYS A 486 32.08 -8.56 63.58
C LYS A 486 30.70 -9.19 63.24
N SER A 487 30.67 -9.77 62.02
CA SER A 487 29.56 -10.43 61.28
C SER A 487 29.06 -11.77 61.86
N PRO A 488 27.93 -12.32 61.34
CA PRO A 488 28.06 -13.42 60.36
C PRO A 488 26.97 -13.50 59.24
N VAL A 489 26.94 -14.66 58.57
CA VAL A 489 26.49 -15.00 57.20
C VAL A 489 25.05 -15.62 57.12
N VAL A 490 24.23 -15.18 56.14
CA VAL A 490 23.32 -15.94 55.20
C VAL A 490 22.39 -17.06 55.77
N PRO A 491 21.05 -17.11 55.49
CA PRO A 491 20.58 -17.83 54.27
C PRO A 491 19.24 -17.45 53.58
N ARG A 492 19.15 -17.90 52.31
CA ARG A 492 17.97 -17.95 51.43
C ARG A 492 16.83 -18.83 51.96
N LYS A 493 15.58 -18.58 51.52
CA LYS A 493 14.52 -19.61 51.39
C LYS A 493 13.76 -19.49 50.06
N ARG A 494 13.24 -20.63 49.58
CA ARG A 494 12.52 -20.87 48.31
C ARG A 494 11.00 -20.63 48.45
N ILE A 495 10.33 -20.32 47.33
CA ILE A 495 8.98 -20.80 46.99
C ILE A 495 9.02 -21.41 45.58
N LYS A 496 8.13 -22.35 45.25
CA LYS A 496 8.20 -23.27 44.09
C LYS A 496 6.89 -23.29 43.29
N LYS A 497 7.03 -23.25 41.94
CA LYS A 497 6.08 -23.56 40.83
C LYS A 497 4.60 -23.89 41.15
N MET A 498 3.72 -23.32 40.34
CA MET A 498 2.76 -24.10 39.54
C MET A 498 2.95 -23.80 38.04
N SER A 499 2.38 -24.65 37.19
CA SER A 499 2.59 -24.73 35.75
C SER A 499 1.27 -24.63 35.01
N GLU A 500 1.25 -23.99 33.85
CA GLU A 500 0.20 -24.19 32.87
C GLU A 500 0.78 -24.16 31.45
N SER A 501 0.25 -25.03 30.60
CA SER A 501 0.76 -25.36 29.26
C SER A 501 -0.05 -24.66 28.18
N THR A 502 0.59 -24.33 27.07
CA THR A 502 -0.10 -24.01 25.80
C THR A 502 0.55 -24.83 24.69
N ASP A 503 -0.28 -25.59 23.99
CA ASP A 503 0.12 -26.48 22.91
C ASP A 503 0.29 -25.73 21.58
N ASN A 504 0.99 -26.38 20.65
CA ASN A 504 1.05 -25.97 19.26
C ASN A 504 -0.30 -26.17 18.55
N LEU A 505 -0.64 -25.23 17.67
CA LEU A 505 -1.35 -25.49 16.41
C LEU A 505 -1.01 -24.40 15.40
#